data_AF-A0A521ZFM2-F1
#
_entry.id   AF-A0A521ZFM2-F1
#
_cell.length_a   1.000
_cell.length_b   1.000
_cell.length_c   1.000
_cell.angle_alpha   90.00
_cell.angle_beta   90.00
_cell.angle_gamma   90.00
#
_symmetry.space_group_name_H-M   'P 1'
#
loop_
_entity.id
_entity.type
_entity.pdbx_description
1 polymer ?
#
loop_
_entity_poly.entity_id
_entity_poly.type
_entity_poly.pdbx_seq_one_letter_code
_entity_poly.pdbx_strand_id
1 'polypeptide(L)'
;MIHDTSWPWLDAQPFPIDTDSQVNDLGFYAHASTAMAHVFVNRLGKTLTTHEFEEPWRATKLENKVIGLHSRGLFLHVELVQPRRRDTNGPAGNDALAPEPGFTTAQYDTLALLYMAASVRAGFGLVPGLHAAIDDGLTGGHDDPQNFQLEEFAAALIRLQTRLSALSTNLVSTDSALAKEPGVR
;
A
#
# COMPACT_ATOMS: atom_id res chain seq x y z
N MET A 1 0.83 -5.72 -6.14
CA MET A 1 0.65 -4.48 -6.90
C MET A 1 0.50 -3.34 -5.93
N ILE A 2 1.39 -2.38 -6.05
CA ILE A 2 1.39 -1.14 -5.29
C ILE A 2 0.82 -0.10 -6.23
N HIS A 3 -0.18 0.61 -5.74
CA HIS A 3 -0.91 1.66 -6.43
C HIS A 3 -0.85 2.96 -5.63
N ASP A 4 -1.23 4.05 -6.27
CA ASP A 4 -1.73 5.23 -5.58
C ASP A 4 -3.16 5.56 -6.01
N THR A 5 -3.94 6.10 -5.07
CA THR A 5 -5.38 6.30 -5.28
C THR A 5 -5.71 7.37 -6.30
N SER A 6 -4.72 8.17 -6.68
CA SER A 6 -4.84 9.39 -7.46
C SER A 6 -5.96 10.33 -6.98
N TRP A 7 -6.25 10.27 -5.66
CA TRP A 7 -7.39 10.92 -5.03
C TRP A 7 -7.06 11.35 -3.59
N PRO A 8 -7.51 12.52 -3.12
CA PRO A 8 -8.39 13.48 -3.82
C PRO A 8 -7.74 14.24 -4.97
N TRP A 9 -8.52 14.56 -6.00
CA TRP A 9 -8.12 15.50 -7.06
C TRP A 9 -8.32 16.95 -6.60
N LEU A 10 -7.24 17.71 -6.60
CA LEU A 10 -7.16 19.05 -5.97
C LEU A 10 -7.21 20.21 -6.98
N ASP A 11 -7.37 19.93 -8.27
CA ASP A 11 -7.19 20.90 -9.35
C ASP A 11 -5.85 21.66 -9.19
N ALA A 12 -5.84 22.98 -9.04
CA ALA A 12 -4.62 23.77 -8.87
C ALA A 12 -4.25 24.05 -7.39
N GLN A 13 -5.01 23.52 -6.43
CA GLN A 13 -4.78 23.78 -5.00
C GLN A 13 -3.45 23.18 -4.52
N PRO A 14 -2.82 23.75 -3.47
CA PRO A 14 -1.65 23.14 -2.86
C PRO A 14 -2.00 21.77 -2.26
N PHE A 15 -1.00 20.90 -2.14
CA PHE A 15 -1.19 19.65 -1.41
C PHE A 15 -1.51 19.94 0.06
N PRO A 16 -2.50 19.25 0.65
CA PRO A 16 -2.77 19.33 2.07
C PRO A 16 -1.63 18.68 2.86
N ILE A 17 -1.54 19.01 4.14
CA ILE A 17 -0.59 18.36 5.05
C ILE A 17 -0.95 16.88 5.24
N ASP A 18 0.03 16.03 5.51
CA ASP A 18 -0.19 14.59 5.67
C ASP A 18 -1.19 14.22 6.78
N THR A 19 -1.42 15.11 7.74
CA THR A 19 -2.36 14.90 8.86
C THR A 19 -3.77 15.43 8.58
N ASP A 20 -4.03 15.95 7.38
CA ASP A 20 -5.33 16.45 6.98
C ASP A 20 -6.40 15.36 7.11
N SER A 21 -7.52 15.67 7.78
CA SER A 21 -8.54 14.69 8.10
C SER A 21 -9.33 14.23 6.89
N GLN A 22 -9.51 15.08 5.87
CA GLN A 22 -10.27 14.72 4.67
C GLN A 22 -9.48 13.76 3.79
N VAL A 23 -8.18 14.01 3.62
CA VAL A 23 -7.31 13.07 2.88
C VAL A 23 -7.20 11.73 3.61
N ASN A 24 -7.21 11.75 4.94
CA ASN A 24 -7.07 10.54 5.74
C ASN A 24 -8.37 9.77 5.99
N ASP A 25 -9.50 10.29 5.52
CA ASP A 25 -10.78 9.59 5.60
C ASP A 25 -10.85 8.52 4.50
N LEU A 26 -10.84 7.26 4.92
CA LEU A 26 -10.94 6.11 4.02
C LEU A 26 -12.39 5.78 3.62
N GLY A 27 -13.39 6.46 4.19
CA GLY A 27 -14.81 6.20 3.94
C GLY A 27 -15.18 6.28 2.45
N PHE A 28 -14.50 7.13 1.67
CA PHE A 28 -14.68 7.20 0.22
C PHE A 28 -14.42 5.87 -0.49
N TYR A 29 -13.45 5.08 -0.02
CA TYR A 29 -13.05 3.81 -0.63
C TYR A 29 -13.88 2.61 -0.15
N ALA A 30 -14.74 2.79 0.85
CA ALA A 30 -15.60 1.72 1.36
C ALA A 30 -16.80 1.43 0.44
N HIS A 31 -17.07 2.29 -0.55
CA HIS A 31 -18.17 2.10 -1.50
C HIS A 31 -17.78 1.11 -2.61
N ALA A 32 -18.72 0.26 -3.03
CA ALA A 32 -18.42 -0.79 -4.02
C ALA A 32 -17.89 -0.26 -5.36
N SER A 33 -18.25 0.97 -5.75
CA SER A 33 -17.75 1.61 -6.97
C SER A 33 -16.31 2.16 -6.86
N THR A 34 -15.75 2.21 -5.66
CA THR A 34 -14.42 2.79 -5.36
C THR A 34 -13.50 1.79 -4.65
N ALA A 35 -14.02 0.67 -4.16
CA ALA A 35 -13.30 -0.47 -3.60
C ALA A 35 -12.56 -1.26 -4.70
N MET A 36 -11.55 -0.66 -5.33
CA MET A 36 -10.84 -1.24 -6.48
C MET A 36 -9.61 -2.08 -6.09
N ALA A 37 -9.27 -2.17 -4.81
CA ALA A 37 -8.08 -2.88 -4.33
C ALA A 37 -8.37 -3.69 -3.06
N HIS A 38 -7.44 -4.55 -2.65
CA HIS A 38 -7.65 -5.34 -1.43
C HIS A 38 -7.58 -4.45 -0.18
N VAL A 39 -6.55 -3.61 -0.10
CA VAL A 39 -6.29 -2.76 1.05
C VAL A 39 -5.96 -1.35 0.60
N PHE A 40 -6.56 -0.35 1.24
CA PHE A 40 -6.19 1.06 1.14
C PHE A 40 -5.39 1.48 2.37
N VAL A 41 -4.39 2.34 2.19
CA VAL A 41 -3.53 2.86 3.25
C VAL A 41 -3.52 4.39 3.21
N ASN A 42 -4.06 5.04 4.22
CA ASN A 42 -4.03 6.51 4.28
C ASN A 42 -2.64 7.07 4.62
N ARG A 43 -2.48 8.40 4.55
CA ARG A 43 -1.21 9.11 4.83
C ARG A 43 -0.64 8.80 6.21
N LEU A 44 -1.50 8.47 7.19
CA LEU A 44 -1.13 8.12 8.56
C LEU A 44 -0.82 6.61 8.74
N GLY A 45 -0.83 5.83 7.67
CA GLY A 45 -0.59 4.38 7.72
C GLY A 45 -1.76 3.55 8.23
N LYS A 46 -2.95 4.15 8.43
CA LYS A 46 -4.17 3.40 8.77
C LYS A 46 -4.71 2.72 7.53
N THR A 47 -5.35 1.57 7.74
CA THR A 47 -5.84 0.73 6.64
C THR A 47 -7.35 0.65 6.58
N LEU A 48 -7.85 0.41 5.38
CA LEU A 48 -9.19 -0.10 5.11
C LEU A 48 -9.05 -1.32 4.21
N THR A 49 -9.50 -2.48 4.69
CA THR A 49 -9.62 -3.69 3.86
C THR A 49 -10.97 -3.66 3.17
N THR A 50 -10.99 -3.72 1.84
CA THR A 50 -12.23 -3.81 1.06
C THR A 50 -12.42 -5.19 0.42
N HIS A 51 -11.32 -5.90 0.16
CA HIS A 51 -11.31 -7.31 -0.21
C HIS A 51 -10.23 -8.03 0.59
N GLU A 52 -10.56 -9.17 1.18
CA GLU A 52 -9.56 -10.03 1.83
C GLU A 52 -8.55 -10.52 0.80
N PHE A 53 -7.28 -10.71 1.16
CA PHE A 53 -6.27 -11.25 0.23
C PHE A 53 -6.58 -12.68 -0.27
N GLU A 54 -7.60 -13.35 0.26
CA GLU A 54 -8.08 -14.64 -0.24
C GLU A 54 -9.07 -14.48 -1.39
N GLU A 55 -9.71 -13.32 -1.50
CA GLU A 55 -10.65 -13.02 -2.57
C GLU A 55 -9.87 -12.72 -3.85
N PRO A 56 -10.10 -13.47 -4.94
CA PRO A 56 -9.41 -13.21 -6.20
C PRO A 56 -9.93 -11.91 -6.80
N TRP A 57 -9.06 -10.93 -6.96
CA TRP A 57 -9.38 -9.61 -7.49
C TRP A 57 -8.58 -9.25 -8.75
N ARG A 58 -8.93 -8.12 -9.38
CA ARG A 58 -8.20 -7.49 -10.51
C ARG A 58 -8.33 -5.98 -10.39
N ALA A 59 -7.25 -5.23 -10.62
CA ALA A 59 -7.29 -3.76 -10.55
C ALA A 59 -6.61 -3.05 -11.73
N THR A 60 -5.63 -3.69 -12.38
CA THR A 60 -4.85 -3.05 -13.45
C THR A 60 -5.53 -3.12 -14.80
N LYS A 61 -5.08 -2.29 -15.76
CA LYS A 61 -5.58 -2.38 -17.14
C LYS A 61 -5.10 -3.65 -17.82
N LEU A 62 -3.87 -4.10 -17.57
CA LEU A 62 -3.37 -5.39 -18.07
C LEU A 62 -4.33 -6.53 -17.70
N GLU A 63 -4.73 -6.61 -16.43
CA GLU A 63 -5.67 -7.63 -15.96
C GLU A 63 -7.06 -7.50 -16.58
N ASN A 64 -7.58 -6.28 -16.68
CA ASN A 64 -8.96 -6.05 -17.08
C ASN A 64 -9.18 -6.02 -18.60
N LYS A 65 -8.16 -5.65 -19.39
CA LYS A 65 -8.29 -5.38 -20.83
C LYS A 65 -7.47 -6.31 -21.71
N VAL A 66 -6.40 -6.91 -21.20
CA VAL A 66 -5.49 -7.74 -22.00
C VAL A 66 -5.62 -9.21 -21.62
N ILE A 67 -5.40 -9.56 -20.35
CA ILE A 67 -5.38 -10.97 -19.91
C ILE A 67 -6.78 -11.46 -19.52
N GLY A 68 -7.59 -10.61 -18.90
CA GLY A 68 -8.98 -10.92 -18.57
C GLY A 68 -9.13 -11.81 -17.34
N LEU A 69 -10.01 -12.81 -17.42
CA LEU A 69 -10.34 -13.66 -16.26
C LEU A 69 -9.16 -14.52 -15.79
N HIS A 70 -8.21 -14.81 -16.67
CA HIS A 70 -7.05 -15.66 -16.36
C HIS A 70 -6.06 -15.00 -15.39
N SER A 71 -6.06 -13.67 -15.26
CA SER A 71 -5.20 -12.98 -14.30
C SER A 71 -5.83 -12.79 -12.92
N ARG A 72 -7.12 -13.14 -12.75
CA ARG A 72 -7.86 -12.86 -11.52
C ARG A 72 -7.24 -13.63 -10.35
N GLY A 73 -6.84 -12.90 -9.30
CA GLY A 73 -6.20 -13.48 -8.11
C GLY A 73 -4.70 -13.77 -8.28
N LEU A 74 -4.07 -13.40 -9.41
CA LEU A 74 -2.61 -13.47 -9.54
C LEU A 74 -1.91 -12.31 -8.84
N PHE A 75 -2.62 -11.22 -8.57
CA PHE A 75 -2.10 -10.02 -7.94
C PHE A 75 -2.87 -9.69 -6.67
N LEU A 76 -2.14 -9.25 -5.65
CA LEU A 76 -2.68 -8.55 -4.50
C LEU A 76 -2.51 -7.05 -4.72
N HIS A 77 -3.53 -6.27 -4.41
CA HIS A 77 -3.58 -4.83 -4.72
C HIS A 77 -3.63 -4.02 -3.44
N VAL A 78 -2.66 -3.12 -3.27
CA VAL A 78 -2.60 -2.19 -2.14
C VAL A 78 -2.53 -0.77 -2.69
N GLU A 79 -3.49 0.05 -2.30
CA GLU A 79 -3.67 1.44 -2.71
C GLU A 79 -3.14 2.36 -1.62
N LEU A 80 -2.15 3.18 -1.94
CA LEU A 80 -1.66 4.20 -1.03
C LEU A 80 -2.37 5.52 -1.33
N VAL A 81 -3.05 6.10 -0.34
CA VAL A 81 -3.71 7.40 -0.55
C VAL A 81 -2.69 8.44 -0.96
N GLN A 82 -2.92 9.02 -2.14
CA GLN A 82 -2.09 10.08 -2.69
C GLN A 82 -2.98 11.13 -3.35
N PRO A 83 -3.09 12.33 -2.79
CA PRO A 83 -3.77 13.42 -3.46
C PRO A 83 -3.04 13.78 -4.75
N ARG A 84 -3.79 14.12 -5.79
CA ARG A 84 -3.24 14.56 -7.07
C ARG A 84 -3.71 15.95 -7.39
N ARG A 85 -2.88 16.68 -8.11
CA ARG A 85 -3.24 18.00 -8.59
C ARG A 85 -2.84 18.15 -10.04
N ARG A 86 -3.44 19.14 -10.69
CA ARG A 86 -3.21 19.48 -12.07
C ARG A 86 -1.85 20.14 -12.26
N ASP A 87 -1.12 19.74 -13.29
CA ASP A 87 -0.10 20.59 -13.91
C ASP A 87 -0.79 21.63 -14.81
N THR A 88 -0.64 22.91 -14.48
CA THR A 88 -1.23 24.02 -15.23
C THR A 88 -0.65 24.18 -16.63
N ASN A 89 0.53 23.62 -16.89
CA ASN A 89 1.14 23.58 -18.22
C ASN A 89 0.64 22.39 -19.07
N GLY A 90 -0.04 21.43 -18.45
CA GLY A 90 -0.66 20.28 -19.11
C GLY A 90 -2.11 20.51 -19.54
N PRO A 91 -2.73 19.49 -20.16
CA PRO A 91 -4.15 19.52 -20.54
C PRO A 91 -5.08 19.85 -19.37
N ALA A 92 -6.24 20.45 -19.64
CA ALA A 92 -7.22 20.70 -18.59
C ALA A 92 -7.70 19.39 -17.95
N GLY A 93 -7.86 19.39 -16.62
CA GLY A 93 -8.37 18.24 -15.87
C GLY A 93 -7.37 17.11 -15.61
N ASN A 94 -6.08 17.29 -15.91
CA ASN A 94 -5.06 16.30 -15.55
C ASN A 94 -4.84 16.19 -14.03
N ASP A 95 -4.29 15.07 -13.61
CA ASP A 95 -3.88 14.70 -12.25
C ASP A 95 -2.36 14.46 -12.17
N ALA A 96 -1.60 15.14 -13.04
CA ALA A 96 -0.21 14.81 -13.33
C ALA A 96 0.79 14.99 -12.16
N LEU A 97 0.42 15.74 -11.12
CA LEU A 97 1.33 16.07 -10.02
C LEU A 97 0.93 15.36 -8.73
N ALA A 98 1.90 14.67 -8.12
CA ALA A 98 1.84 14.10 -6.77
C ALA A 98 2.74 14.88 -5.78
N PRO A 99 2.55 14.71 -4.46
CA PRO A 99 3.45 15.25 -3.43
C PRO A 99 4.90 14.81 -3.61
N GLU A 100 5.85 15.61 -3.11
CA GLU A 100 7.27 15.24 -3.02
C GLU A 100 7.76 15.45 -1.58
N PRO A 101 8.10 14.39 -0.82
CA PRO A 101 8.04 12.98 -1.21
C PRO A 101 6.60 12.46 -1.42
N GLY A 102 6.44 11.46 -2.29
CA GLY A 102 5.11 10.94 -2.66
C GLY A 102 4.34 10.24 -1.54
N PHE A 103 5.04 9.50 -0.69
CA PHE A 103 4.43 8.68 0.38
C PHE A 103 5.09 8.95 1.72
N THR A 104 4.31 8.87 2.80
CA THR A 104 4.85 9.04 4.15
C THR A 104 5.62 7.80 4.60
N THR A 105 6.48 7.98 5.59
CA THR A 105 7.11 6.85 6.31
C THR A 105 6.05 5.89 6.88
N ALA A 106 4.91 6.40 7.36
CA ALA A 106 3.83 5.57 7.89
C ALA A 106 3.19 4.68 6.82
N GLN A 107 3.02 5.19 5.60
CA GLN A 107 2.54 4.40 4.47
C GLN A 107 3.55 3.31 4.07
N TYR A 108 4.84 3.64 3.99
CA TYR A 108 5.86 2.63 3.69
C TYR A 108 5.94 1.56 4.79
N ASP A 109 5.88 1.94 6.06
CA ASP A 109 5.89 1.01 7.19
C ASP A 109 4.68 0.05 7.13
N THR A 110 3.47 0.58 6.87
CA THR A 110 2.27 -0.25 6.72
C THR A 110 2.33 -1.12 5.46
N LEU A 111 2.82 -0.59 4.34
CA LEU A 111 2.99 -1.36 3.10
C LEU A 111 3.97 -2.53 3.30
N ALA A 112 5.09 -2.29 4.00
CA ALA A 112 6.05 -3.33 4.36
C ALA A 112 5.41 -4.44 5.20
N LEU A 113 4.57 -4.07 6.16
CA LEU A 113 3.81 -5.03 6.97
C LEU A 113 2.84 -5.87 6.11
N LEU A 114 2.06 -5.22 5.25
CA LEU A 114 1.11 -5.90 4.35
C LEU A 114 1.82 -6.85 3.40
N TYR A 115 2.93 -6.40 2.79
CA TYR A 115 3.77 -7.22 1.92
C TYR A 115 4.33 -8.45 2.64
N MET A 116 4.85 -8.27 3.85
CA MET A 116 5.40 -9.38 4.65
C MET A 116 4.30 -10.36 5.04
N ALA A 117 3.14 -9.89 5.51
CA ALA A 117 2.01 -10.74 5.87
C ALA A 117 1.51 -11.56 4.66
N ALA A 118 1.38 -10.92 3.49
CA ALA A 118 1.01 -11.59 2.25
C ALA A 118 2.05 -12.64 1.83
N SER A 119 3.34 -12.34 1.92
CA SER A 119 4.42 -13.27 1.59
C SER A 119 4.47 -14.46 2.54
N VAL A 120 4.30 -14.24 3.84
CA VAL A 120 4.20 -15.33 4.82
C VAL A 120 3.01 -16.22 4.52
N ARG A 121 1.84 -15.65 4.21
CA ARG A 121 0.64 -16.41 3.83
C ARG A 121 0.85 -17.22 2.54
N ALA A 122 1.59 -16.69 1.58
CA ALA A 122 1.94 -17.40 0.35
C ALA A 122 2.98 -18.52 0.57
N GLY A 123 3.72 -18.49 1.68
CA GLY A 123 4.81 -19.44 1.97
C GLY A 123 6.12 -19.14 1.22
N PHE A 124 6.18 -18.03 0.48
CA PHE A 124 7.36 -17.58 -0.25
C PHE A 124 7.33 -16.05 -0.40
N GLY A 125 8.49 -15.44 -0.66
CA GLY A 125 8.59 -14.00 -0.92
C GLY A 125 7.84 -13.63 -2.19
N LEU A 126 6.81 -12.78 -2.09
CA LEU A 126 6.14 -12.22 -3.25
C LEU A 126 7.06 -11.22 -3.96
N VAL A 127 6.79 -10.94 -5.24
CA VAL A 127 7.50 -9.89 -5.97
C VAL A 127 6.69 -8.60 -5.86
N PRO A 128 7.22 -7.51 -5.27
CA PRO A 128 6.59 -6.20 -5.34
C PRO A 128 6.49 -5.74 -6.80
N GLY A 129 5.31 -5.30 -7.21
CA GLY A 129 5.07 -4.74 -8.55
C GLY A 129 4.42 -3.37 -8.43
N LEU A 130 4.82 -2.43 -9.29
CA LEU A 130 4.25 -1.09 -9.41
C LEU A 130 3.22 -1.09 -10.54
N HIS A 131 2.08 -0.44 -10.35
CA HIS A 131 1.00 -0.42 -11.34
C HIS A 131 1.46 0.12 -12.71
N ALA A 132 2.17 1.25 -12.72
CA ALA A 132 2.70 1.86 -13.95
C ALA A 132 3.62 0.93 -14.73
N ALA A 133 4.44 0.14 -14.05
CA ALA A 133 5.33 -0.82 -14.72
C ALA A 133 4.55 -1.99 -15.36
N ILE A 134 3.37 -2.29 -14.86
CA ILE A 134 2.53 -3.42 -15.30
C ILE A 134 1.61 -3.00 -16.44
N ASP A 135 1.18 -1.74 -16.43
CA ASP A 135 0.41 -1.12 -17.49
C ASP A 135 1.27 -0.43 -18.56
N ASP A 136 2.60 -0.51 -18.47
CA ASP A 136 3.52 0.12 -19.41
C ASP A 136 3.24 -0.30 -20.87
N GLY A 137 3.26 0.68 -21.77
CA GLY A 137 2.92 0.49 -23.19
C GLY A 137 1.43 0.28 -23.49
N LEU A 138 0.54 0.21 -22.49
CA LEU A 138 -0.90 0.12 -22.72
C LEU A 138 -1.50 1.52 -22.98
N THR A 139 -2.43 1.60 -23.93
CA THR A 139 -3.13 2.87 -24.22
C THR A 139 -3.91 3.34 -23.00
N GLY A 140 -3.54 4.51 -22.47
CA GLY A 140 -4.10 5.06 -21.24
C GLY A 140 -3.77 4.24 -19.99
N GLY A 141 -2.61 3.58 -19.96
CA GLY A 141 -2.04 3.03 -18.73
C GLY A 141 -1.84 4.14 -17.71
N HIS A 142 -1.89 3.78 -16.44
CA HIS A 142 -1.72 4.75 -15.35
C HIS A 142 -0.24 4.94 -15.01
N ASP A 143 0.06 6.05 -14.36
CA ASP A 143 1.41 6.43 -13.92
C ASP A 143 1.62 6.25 -12.41
N ASP A 144 0.68 5.60 -11.72
CA ASP A 144 0.74 5.32 -10.29
C ASP A 144 1.63 4.09 -9.97
N PRO A 145 2.26 4.01 -8.78
CA PRO A 145 2.35 5.04 -7.76
C PRO A 145 3.36 6.14 -8.15
N GLN A 146 2.95 7.40 -8.19
CA GLN A 146 3.87 8.50 -8.46
C GLN A 146 4.77 8.83 -7.25
N ASN A 147 6.02 9.23 -7.55
CA ASN A 147 7.06 9.56 -6.55
C ASN A 147 7.30 8.44 -5.52
N PHE A 148 7.12 7.18 -5.92
CA PHE A 148 7.49 6.03 -5.11
C PHE A 148 9.01 5.91 -4.99
N GLN A 149 9.50 5.77 -3.77
CA GLN A 149 10.91 5.69 -3.44
C GLN A 149 11.23 4.26 -3.00
N LEU A 150 11.95 3.52 -3.85
CA LEU A 150 12.28 2.12 -3.59
C LEU A 150 13.17 1.98 -2.34
N GLU A 151 14.05 2.95 -2.12
CA GLU A 151 14.94 3.02 -0.97
C GLU A 151 14.16 3.15 0.34
N GLU A 152 13.10 3.96 0.36
CA GLU A 152 12.24 4.13 1.54
C GLU A 152 11.43 2.86 1.83
N PHE A 153 10.97 2.16 0.80
CA PHE A 153 10.31 0.87 0.96
C PHE A 153 11.28 -0.20 1.48
N ALA A 154 12.50 -0.26 0.95
CA ALA A 154 13.54 -1.15 1.46
C ALA A 154 13.88 -0.82 2.92
N ALA A 155 14.00 0.45 3.27
CA ALA A 155 14.21 0.89 4.65
C ALA A 155 13.04 0.48 5.56
N ALA A 156 11.79 0.55 5.08
CA ALA A 156 10.63 0.10 5.83
C ALA A 156 10.65 -1.42 6.12
N LEU A 157 11.08 -2.23 5.15
CA LEU A 157 11.26 -3.68 5.35
C LEU A 157 12.33 -3.96 6.43
N ILE A 158 13.45 -3.23 6.41
CA ILE A 158 14.52 -3.35 7.42
C ILE A 158 14.00 -2.93 8.80
N ARG A 159 13.25 -1.82 8.90
CA ARG A 159 12.62 -1.39 10.16
C ARG A 159 11.66 -2.44 10.69
N LEU A 160 10.82 -3.02 9.84
CA LEU A 160 9.89 -4.09 10.21
C LEU A 160 10.65 -5.33 10.72
N GLN A 161 11.66 -5.79 9.99
CA GLN A 161 12.47 -6.94 10.39
C GLN A 161 13.14 -6.72 11.75
N THR A 162 13.65 -5.51 12.00
CA THR A 162 14.24 -5.14 13.29
C THR A 162 13.22 -5.22 14.42
N ARG A 163 12.01 -4.66 14.21
CA ARG A 163 10.92 -4.71 15.20
C ARG A 163 10.49 -6.16 15.50
N LEU A 164 10.32 -6.99 14.47
CA LEU A 164 9.94 -8.39 14.62
C LEU A 164 11.01 -9.20 15.37
N SER A 165 12.29 -8.98 15.06
CA SER A 165 13.41 -9.64 15.76
C SER A 165 13.46 -9.27 17.26
N ALA A 166 13.22 -8.00 17.58
CA ALA A 166 13.16 -7.54 18.96
C ALA A 166 11.98 -8.16 19.73
N LEU A 167 10.80 -8.25 19.11
CA LEU A 167 9.64 -8.92 19.69
C LEU A 167 9.89 -10.40 19.93
N SER A 168 10.49 -11.11 18.97
CA SER A 168 10.85 -12.52 19.12
C SER A 168 11.84 -12.75 20.28
N THR A 169 12.82 -11.86 20.46
CA THR A 169 13.79 -11.98 21.55
C THR A 169 13.14 -11.80 22.92
N ASN A 170 12.17 -10.88 23.03
CA ASN A 170 11.43 -10.63 24.27
C ASN A 170 10.49 -11.79 24.63
N LEU A 171 9.86 -12.43 23.63
CA LEU A 171 9.00 -13.60 23.88
C LEU A 171 9.79 -14.79 24.45
N VAL A 172 10.99 -15.05 23.91
CA VAL A 172 11.87 -16.12 24.40
C VAL A 172 12.37 -15.84 25.83
N SER A 173 12.64 -14.57 26.17
CA SER A 173 13.08 -14.21 27.52
C SER A 173 11.96 -14.32 28.56
N THR A 174 10.71 -13.99 28.21
CA THR A 174 9.55 -14.16 29.10
C THR A 174 9.22 -15.63 29.38
N ASP A 175 9.31 -16.52 28.39
CA ASP A 175 9.08 -17.97 28.60
C ASP A 175 10.15 -18.58 29.51
N SER A 176 11.40 -18.11 29.40
CA SER A 176 12.50 -18.57 30.27
C SER A 176 12.38 -18.12 31.73
N ALA A 177 11.61 -17.04 32.00
CA ALA A 177 11.36 -16.53 33.34
C ALA A 177 10.20 -17.29 34.03
N LEU A 178 9.18 -17.68 33.28
CA LEU A 178 8.04 -18.48 33.78
C LEU A 178 8.44 -19.94 34.09
N ALA A 179 9.49 -20.47 33.46
CA ALA A 179 10.03 -21.80 33.75
C ALA A 179 10.84 -21.89 35.07
N LYS A 180 10.98 -20.80 35.82
CA LYS A 180 11.77 -20.71 37.06
C LYS A 180 10.92 -20.40 38.31
N GLU A 181 9.71 -20.93 38.44
CA GLU A 181 9.09 -21.00 39.77
C GLU A 181 9.68 -22.18 40.57
N PRO A 182 10.37 -21.94 41.70
CA PRO A 182 10.87 -23.01 42.54
C PRO A 182 9.69 -23.63 43.30
N GLY A 183 9.48 -24.94 43.09
CA GLY A 183 8.55 -25.74 43.87
C GLY A 183 8.75 -25.53 45.37
N VAL A 184 7.65 -25.16 46.02
CA VAL A 184 7.46 -25.10 47.47
C VAL A 184 7.93 -26.41 48.09
N ARG A 185 8.86 -26.31 49.05
CA ARG A 185 9.19 -27.40 50.00
C ARG A 185 8.35 -27.23 51.25
#